data_AF-A0A7K1S6V0-F1
#
_entry.id   AF-A0A7K1S6V0-F1
#
_cell.length_a   1.000
_cell.length_b   1.000
_cell.length_c   1.000
_cell.angle_alpha   90.00
_cell.angle_beta   90.00
_cell.angle_gamma   90.00
#
_symmetry.space_group_name_H-M   'P 1'
#
loop_
_entity.id
_entity.type
_entity.pdbx_description
1 polymer ?
#
loop_
_entity_poly.entity_id
_entity_poly.type
_entity_poly.pdbx_seq_one_letter_code
_entity_poly.pdbx_strand_id
1 'polypeptide(L)'
;MLYLRLLILSFITQLAVAQVASPNLSQDPVFTTVLNRRLKFPRQAQWSSSYMRIFAEFTIDDKGRIQDISILNHSVEGAYVGFEPVIIAALKKLPSLNLRYTGNYILPVSFILVDYRQKDKQFIPKNTLYVQDLAGRVVLDEINVYGNNVNSKERILSADGY
;
A
#
# COMPACT_ATOMS: atom_id res chain seq x y z
N MET A 1 -10.42 0.98 -61.89
CA MET A 1 -11.08 0.75 -60.58
C MET A 1 -10.52 -0.47 -59.81
N LEU A 2 -9.26 -0.88 -60.02
CA LEU A 2 -8.65 -1.98 -59.24
C LEU A 2 -7.76 -1.45 -58.09
N TYR A 3 -7.13 -0.29 -58.30
CA TYR A 3 -6.18 0.33 -57.37
C TYR A 3 -6.83 0.93 -56.10
N LEU A 4 -8.14 1.23 -56.13
CA LEU A 4 -8.86 1.73 -54.96
C LEU A 4 -9.12 0.63 -53.92
N ARG A 5 -9.19 -0.64 -54.35
CA ARG A 5 -9.39 -1.79 -53.44
C ARG A 5 -8.12 -2.20 -52.69
N LEU A 6 -6.95 -1.92 -53.25
CA LEU A 6 -5.66 -2.23 -52.64
C LEU A 6 -5.24 -1.24 -51.54
N LEU A 7 -5.78 -0.02 -51.56
CA LEU A 7 -5.49 1.02 -50.55
C LEU A 7 -6.27 0.84 -49.23
N ILE A 8 -7.33 0.02 -49.24
CA ILE A 8 -8.14 -0.27 -48.05
C ILE A 8 -7.50 -1.40 -47.21
N LEU A 9 -6.66 -2.26 -47.81
CA LEU A 9 -6.05 -3.39 -47.10
C LEU A 9 -4.86 -3.00 -46.21
N SER A 10 -4.21 -1.85 -46.48
CA SER A 10 -3.07 -1.37 -45.69
C SER A 10 -3.46 -0.59 -44.43
N PHE A 11 -4.76 -0.31 -44.22
CA PHE A 11 -5.23 0.39 -43.01
C PHE A 11 -5.57 -0.53 -41.84
N ILE A 12 -5.50 -1.86 -42.00
CA ILE A 12 -5.85 -2.82 -40.94
C ILE A 12 -4.64 -3.19 -40.04
N THR A 13 -3.42 -2.77 -40.40
CA THR A 13 -2.28 -2.85 -39.48
C THR A 13 -2.31 -1.70 -38.46
N GLN A 14 -3.45 -1.52 -37.79
CA GLN A 14 -3.54 -0.68 -36.61
C GLN A 14 -2.94 -1.44 -35.44
N LEU A 15 -1.70 -1.07 -35.08
CA LEU A 15 -1.27 -0.82 -33.71
C LEU A 15 -1.93 -1.73 -32.65
N ALA A 16 -1.61 -3.01 -32.67
CA ALA A 16 -1.64 -3.81 -31.45
C ALA A 16 -0.46 -3.37 -30.59
N VAL A 17 -0.56 -2.18 -29.97
CA VAL A 17 0.23 -1.89 -28.78
C VAL A 17 -0.32 -2.85 -27.73
N ALA A 18 0.31 -4.01 -27.62
CA ALA A 18 0.18 -4.83 -26.43
C ALA A 18 0.65 -3.95 -25.27
N GLN A 19 -0.29 -3.26 -24.62
CA GLN A 19 -0.07 -2.73 -23.30
C GLN A 19 0.24 -3.96 -22.47
N VAL A 20 1.54 -4.23 -22.26
CA VAL A 20 2.00 -5.20 -21.29
C VAL A 20 1.39 -4.69 -19.99
N ALA A 21 0.29 -5.30 -19.58
CA ALA A 21 -0.36 -4.94 -18.33
C ALA A 21 0.72 -5.09 -17.26
N SER A 22 1.15 -3.97 -16.70
CA SER A 22 2.19 -3.95 -15.69
C SER A 22 1.74 -4.94 -14.60
N PRO A 23 2.54 -5.96 -14.30
CA PRO A 23 2.11 -7.01 -13.40
C PRO A 23 1.76 -6.37 -12.06
N ASN A 24 0.51 -6.58 -11.63
CA ASN A 24 -0.03 -5.93 -10.46
C ASN A 24 0.56 -6.56 -9.20
N LEU A 25 1.55 -5.90 -8.60
CA LEU A 25 2.20 -6.35 -7.37
C LEU A 25 1.22 -6.41 -6.20
N SER A 26 0.19 -5.55 -6.17
CA SER A 26 -0.87 -5.56 -5.15
C SER A 26 -1.68 -6.86 -5.16
N GLN A 27 -1.68 -7.61 -6.27
CA GLN A 27 -2.36 -8.91 -6.39
C GLN A 27 -1.41 -10.09 -6.15
N ASP A 28 -0.13 -9.85 -5.89
CA ASP A 28 0.81 -10.94 -5.62
C ASP A 28 0.52 -11.57 -4.24
N PRO A 29 0.30 -12.89 -4.17
CA PRO A 29 -0.07 -13.54 -2.91
C PRO A 29 1.09 -13.55 -1.91
N VAL A 30 2.35 -13.59 -2.36
CA VAL A 30 3.50 -13.58 -1.47
C VAL A 30 3.65 -12.21 -0.83
N PHE A 31 3.58 -11.15 -1.64
CA PHE A 31 3.63 -9.76 -1.20
C PHE A 31 2.53 -9.47 -0.19
N THR A 32 1.27 -9.71 -0.56
CA THR A 32 0.11 -9.39 0.28
C THR A 32 0.09 -10.21 1.57
N THR A 33 0.36 -11.52 1.51
CA THR A 33 0.34 -12.38 2.70
C THR A 33 1.42 -11.98 3.70
N VAL A 34 2.65 -11.72 3.23
CA VAL A 34 3.75 -11.33 4.12
C VAL A 34 3.47 -9.98 4.75
N LEU A 35 3.04 -8.98 3.97
CA LEU A 35 2.73 -7.66 4.50
C LEU A 35 1.55 -7.68 5.49
N ASN A 36 0.44 -8.36 5.17
CA ASN A 36 -0.70 -8.49 6.09
C ASN A 36 -0.32 -9.17 7.41
N ARG A 37 0.64 -10.10 7.37
CA ARG A 37 1.14 -10.75 8.58
C ARG A 37 2.08 -9.85 9.39
N ARG A 38 2.91 -9.04 8.74
CA ARG A 38 4.00 -8.28 9.37
C ARG A 38 3.60 -6.87 9.77
N LEU A 39 2.73 -6.22 9.01
CA LEU A 39 2.17 -4.91 9.35
C LEU A 39 1.20 -5.09 10.51
N LYS A 40 1.56 -4.49 11.64
CA LYS A 40 0.77 -4.50 12.87
C LYS A 40 0.65 -3.08 13.38
N PHE A 41 -0.50 -2.76 13.97
CA PHE A 41 -0.69 -1.46 14.58
C PHE A 41 0.31 -1.29 15.74
N PRO A 42 1.15 -0.23 15.74
CA PRO A 42 2.14 -0.04 16.79
C PRO A 42 1.48 0.17 18.16
N ARG A 43 2.02 -0.47 19.21
CA ARG A 43 1.48 -0.33 20.58
C ARG A 43 1.55 1.10 21.10
N GLN A 44 2.63 1.81 20.77
CA GLN A 44 2.79 3.20 21.20
C GLN A 44 1.71 4.10 20.57
N ALA A 45 1.48 3.96 19.26
CA ALA A 45 0.40 4.66 18.56
C ALA A 45 -0.99 4.32 19.14
N GLN A 46 -1.19 3.05 19.54
CA GLN A 46 -2.44 2.61 20.15
C GLN A 46 -2.68 3.30 21.49
N TRP A 47 -1.64 3.47 22.32
CA TRP A 47 -1.74 4.17 23.60
C TRP A 47 -1.92 5.68 23.46
N SER A 48 -1.27 6.30 22.47
CA SER A 48 -1.45 7.72 22.17
C SER A 48 -2.72 8.02 21.36
N SER A 49 -3.50 7.01 20.99
CA SER A 49 -4.65 7.14 20.09
C SER A 49 -4.30 7.83 18.75
N SER A 50 -3.07 7.66 18.28
CA SER A 50 -2.61 8.21 17.00
C SER A 50 -3.03 7.29 15.85
N TYR A 51 -3.34 7.88 14.70
CA TYR A 51 -3.68 7.21 13.45
C TYR A 51 -3.10 8.01 12.29
N MET A 52 -2.62 7.34 11.24
CA MET A 52 -1.87 8.01 10.18
C MET A 52 -1.87 7.17 8.90
N ARG A 53 -1.83 7.85 7.76
CA ARG A 53 -1.50 7.23 6.47
C ARG A 53 -0.03 7.47 6.17
N ILE A 54 0.70 6.43 5.85
CA ILE A 54 2.11 6.49 5.45
C ILE A 54 2.23 6.04 4.01
N PHE A 55 3.07 6.73 3.25
CA PHE A 55 3.43 6.38 1.89
C PHE A 55 4.90 5.95 1.87
N ALA A 56 5.13 4.65 1.74
CA ALA A 56 6.47 4.10 1.62
C ALA A 56 6.83 3.93 0.16
N GLU A 57 7.95 4.49 -0.25
CA GLU A 57 8.56 4.24 -1.55
C GLU A 57 9.58 3.11 -1.41
N PHE A 58 9.70 2.28 -2.45
CA PHE A 58 10.74 1.28 -2.56
C PHE A 58 10.94 0.84 -4.01
N THR A 59 12.08 0.19 -4.26
CA THR A 59 12.45 -0.38 -5.56
C THR A 59 12.52 -1.89 -5.47
N ILE A 60 12.08 -2.60 -6.51
CA ILE A 60 12.36 -4.02 -6.71
C ILE A 60 13.46 -4.14 -7.76
N ASP A 61 14.58 -4.76 -7.37
CA ASP A 61 15.74 -4.96 -8.25
C ASP A 61 15.57 -6.12 -9.25
N ASP A 62 16.59 -6.31 -10.08
CA ASP A 62 16.70 -7.39 -11.07
C ASP A 62 16.80 -8.81 -10.47
N LYS A 63 16.86 -8.92 -9.14
CA LYS A 63 16.83 -10.16 -8.35
C LYS A 63 15.53 -10.31 -7.55
N GLY A 64 14.56 -9.43 -7.78
CA GLY A 64 13.28 -9.42 -7.09
C GLY A 64 13.37 -8.97 -5.63
N ARG A 65 14.47 -8.38 -5.19
CA ARG A 65 14.65 -7.91 -3.81
C ARG A 65 14.19 -6.47 -3.67
N ILE A 66 13.58 -6.18 -2.53
CA ILE A 66 13.19 -4.83 -2.17
C ILE A 66 14.39 -4.07 -1.63
N GLN A 67 14.62 -2.89 -2.19
CA GLN A 67 15.69 -1.96 -1.86
C GLN A 67 15.15 -0.52 -1.79
N ASP A 68 16.02 0.42 -1.41
CA ASP A 68 15.75 1.88 -1.44
C ASP A 68 14.46 2.30 -0.74
N ILE A 69 14.16 1.66 0.40
CA ILE A 69 12.95 1.94 1.17
C ILE A 69 13.04 3.35 1.78
N SER A 70 12.10 4.23 1.40
CA SER A 70 12.00 5.60 1.87
C SER A 70 10.56 5.90 2.31
N ILE A 71 10.35 6.92 3.16
CA ILE A 71 9.01 7.38 3.56
C ILE A 71 8.78 8.76 2.97
N LEU A 72 7.78 8.88 2.10
CA LEU A 72 7.52 10.12 1.37
C LEU A 72 6.95 11.21 2.27
N ASN A 73 6.06 10.85 3.20
CA ASN A 73 5.43 11.77 4.14
C ASN A 73 5.99 11.60 5.56
N HIS A 74 7.32 11.64 5.68
CA HIS A 74 8.00 11.49 6.96
C HIS A 74 7.48 12.49 8.00
N SER A 75 7.25 12.01 9.22
CA SER A 75 6.86 12.85 10.35
C SER A 75 7.55 12.39 11.63
N VAL A 76 7.97 13.36 12.45
CA VAL A 76 8.61 13.07 13.74
C VAL A 76 7.68 12.24 14.64
N GLU A 77 6.39 12.56 14.65
CA GLU A 77 5.39 11.80 15.40
C GLU A 77 5.26 10.37 14.85
N GLY A 78 5.09 10.19 13.53
CA GLY A 78 4.93 8.88 12.90
C GLY A 78 6.11 7.95 13.12
N ALA A 79 7.33 8.50 13.09
CA ALA A 79 8.54 7.76 13.45
C ALA A 79 8.58 7.40 14.95
N TYR A 80 8.24 8.35 15.83
CA TYR A 80 8.26 8.16 17.28
C TYR A 80 7.22 7.12 17.76
N VAL A 81 5.98 7.19 17.26
CA VAL A 81 4.91 6.25 17.64
C VAL A 81 5.02 4.89 16.93
N GLY A 82 5.94 4.77 15.96
CA GLY A 82 6.35 3.49 15.37
C GLY A 82 5.65 3.11 14.07
N PHE A 83 4.92 4.03 13.41
CA PHE A 83 4.29 3.73 12.11
C PHE A 83 5.34 3.47 11.01
N GLU A 84 6.32 4.36 10.88
CA GLU A 84 7.37 4.24 9.85
C GLU A 84 8.27 3.00 10.05
N PRO A 85 8.82 2.75 11.27
CA PRO A 85 9.66 1.57 11.52
C PRO A 85 8.95 0.25 11.22
N VAL A 86 7.65 0.14 11.51
CA VAL A 86 6.86 -1.07 11.23
C VAL A 86 6.80 -1.37 9.74
N ILE A 87 6.57 -0.35 8.91
CA ILE A 87 6.50 -0.52 7.45
C ILE A 87 7.87 -0.89 6.90
N ILE A 88 8.92 -0.17 7.29
CA ILE A 88 10.30 -0.46 6.86
C ILE A 88 10.70 -1.89 7.25
N ALA A 89 10.37 -2.31 8.49
CA ALA A 89 10.66 -3.67 8.94
C ALA A 89 9.87 -4.73 8.18
N ALA A 90 8.61 -4.47 7.84
CA ALA A 90 7.78 -5.38 7.06
C ALA A 90 8.32 -5.55 5.63
N LEU A 91 8.67 -4.45 4.95
CA LEU A 91 9.24 -4.45 3.61
C LEU A 91 10.60 -5.17 3.55
N LYS A 92 11.48 -4.93 4.53
CA LYS A 92 12.78 -5.63 4.65
C LYS A 92 12.66 -7.14 4.87
N LYS A 93 11.48 -7.63 5.28
CA LYS A 93 11.24 -9.05 5.55
C LYS A 93 10.52 -9.77 4.41
N LEU A 94 10.25 -9.08 3.30
CA LEU A 94 9.72 -9.72 2.10
C LEU A 94 10.80 -10.64 1.49
N PRO A 95 10.41 -11.85 1.05
CA PRO A 95 11.30 -12.70 0.27
C PRO A 95 11.53 -12.08 -1.11
N SER A 96 12.47 -12.64 -1.88
CA SER A 96 12.60 -12.29 -3.30
C SER A 96 11.28 -12.54 -4.03
N LEU A 97 10.82 -11.51 -4.73
CA LEU A 97 9.60 -11.49 -5.53
C LEU A 97 9.92 -11.93 -6.98
N ASN A 98 8.88 -12.13 -7.78
CA ASN A 98 9.05 -12.45 -9.19
C ASN A 98 9.68 -11.27 -9.94
N LEU A 99 10.66 -11.54 -10.81
CA LEU A 99 11.41 -10.52 -11.57
C LEU A 99 10.51 -9.65 -12.47
N ARG A 100 9.32 -10.13 -12.82
CA ARG A 100 8.32 -9.32 -13.54
C ARG A 100 7.92 -8.04 -12.80
N TYR A 101 8.11 -8.00 -11.48
CA TYR A 101 7.82 -6.85 -10.63
C TYR A 101 9.00 -5.89 -10.47
N THR A 102 10.04 -5.98 -11.30
CA THR A 102 11.14 -5.00 -11.27
C THR A 102 10.61 -3.59 -11.55
N GLY A 103 10.92 -2.63 -10.67
CA GLY A 103 10.43 -1.25 -10.81
C GLY A 103 10.35 -0.48 -9.50
N ASN A 104 9.84 0.76 -9.59
CA ASN A 104 9.71 1.68 -8.47
C ASN A 104 8.24 1.76 -8.02
N TYR A 105 8.00 1.65 -6.72
CA TYR A 105 6.68 1.50 -6.14
C TYR A 105 6.42 2.48 -5.02
N ILE A 106 5.15 2.82 -4.84
CA ILE A 106 4.64 3.51 -3.65
C ILE A 106 3.60 2.60 -3.01
N LEU A 107 3.79 2.29 -1.74
CA LEU A 107 2.84 1.55 -0.91
C LEU A 107 2.15 2.50 0.07
N PRO A 108 0.86 2.82 -0.15
CA PRO A 108 0.04 3.45 0.86
C PRO A 108 -0.31 2.45 1.97
N VAL A 109 -0.09 2.85 3.23
CA VAL A 109 -0.49 2.09 4.41
C VAL A 109 -1.31 3.01 5.33
N SER A 110 -2.56 2.65 5.56
CA SER A 110 -3.45 3.37 6.47
C SER A 110 -3.55 2.66 7.81
N PHE A 111 -3.03 3.29 8.85
CA PHE A 111 -3.26 2.88 10.22
C PHE A 111 -4.57 3.49 10.72
N ILE A 112 -5.60 2.65 10.86
CA ILE A 112 -6.95 3.05 11.25
C ILE A 112 -7.17 2.68 12.71
N LEU A 113 -7.52 3.68 13.53
CA LEU A 113 -7.87 3.45 14.94
C LEU A 113 -9.38 3.28 15.06
N VAL A 114 -9.83 2.24 15.76
CA VAL A 114 -11.25 2.00 16.09
C VAL A 114 -11.47 2.25 17.57
N ASP A 115 -12.42 3.14 17.89
CA ASP A 115 -12.85 3.41 19.26
C ASP A 115 -14.17 2.68 19.56
N TYR A 116 -14.04 1.54 20.24
CA TYR A 116 -15.16 0.71 20.66
C TYR A 116 -16.01 1.34 21.77
N ARG A 117 -15.54 2.40 22.44
CA ARG A 117 -16.34 3.14 23.42
C ARG A 117 -17.32 4.12 22.76
N GLN A 118 -17.12 4.41 21.47
CA GLN A 118 -17.92 5.35 20.68
C GLN A 118 -18.61 4.66 19.50
N LYS A 119 -19.25 3.51 19.72
CA LYS A 119 -19.99 2.77 18.67
C LYS A 119 -19.09 2.41 17.48
N ASP A 120 -17.91 1.87 17.76
CA ASP A 120 -16.94 1.42 16.76
C ASP A 120 -16.53 2.52 15.77
N LYS A 121 -16.48 3.76 16.25
CA LYS A 121 -16.09 4.91 15.43
C LYS A 121 -14.66 4.70 14.91
N GLN A 122 -14.51 4.77 13.59
CA GLN A 122 -13.24 4.61 12.91
C GLN A 122 -12.60 5.97 12.62
N PHE A 123 -11.34 6.10 13.00
CA PHE A 123 -10.51 7.25 12.68
C PHE A 123 -9.64 6.90 11.47
N ILE A 124 -10.14 7.26 10.29
CA ILE A 124 -9.50 6.99 9.00
C ILE A 124 -8.66 8.21 8.61
N PRO A 125 -7.35 8.05 8.35
CA PRO A 125 -6.51 9.14 7.88
C PRO A 125 -6.92 9.61 6.48
N LYS A 126 -6.91 10.94 6.25
CA LYS A 126 -7.35 11.55 4.98
C LYS A 126 -6.21 12.07 4.10
N ASN A 127 -4.97 11.98 4.56
CA ASN A 127 -3.82 12.56 3.88
C ASN A 127 -3.64 11.96 2.48
N THR A 128 -3.26 12.78 1.51
CA THR A 128 -3.00 12.36 0.13
C THR A 128 -1.63 12.85 -0.28
N LEU A 129 -0.96 12.11 -1.16
CA LEU A 129 0.24 12.61 -1.84
C LEU A 129 -0.14 13.62 -2.93
N TYR A 130 0.77 14.54 -3.23
CA TYR A 130 0.62 15.39 -4.41
C TYR A 130 1.04 14.63 -5.67
N VAL A 131 0.49 15.00 -6.83
CA VAL A 131 0.77 14.33 -8.11
C VAL A 131 2.26 14.31 -8.45
N GLN A 132 3.00 15.34 -8.03
CA GLN A 132 4.45 15.45 -8.22
C GLN A 132 5.21 14.34 -7.49
N ASP A 133 4.68 13.88 -6.35
CA ASP A 133 5.24 12.81 -5.53
C ASP A 133 4.97 11.41 -6.13
N LEU A 134 4.31 11.32 -7.29
CA LEU A 134 3.96 10.06 -7.95
C LEU A 134 4.77 9.80 -9.22
N ALA A 135 5.57 10.76 -9.69
CA ALA A 135 6.22 10.69 -10.99
C ALA A 135 7.09 9.41 -11.12
N GLY A 136 6.82 8.63 -12.18
CA GLY A 136 7.61 7.44 -12.56
C GLY A 136 7.44 6.22 -11.65
N ARG A 137 6.47 6.22 -10.72
CA ARG A 137 6.25 5.14 -9.75
C ARG A 137 4.89 4.50 -9.90
N VAL A 138 4.81 3.21 -9.61
CA VAL A 138 3.54 2.46 -9.56
C VAL A 138 2.97 2.58 -8.15
N VAL A 139 1.80 3.21 -8.04
CA VAL A 139 1.07 3.27 -6.77
C VAL A 139 0.32 1.96 -6.55
N LEU A 140 0.58 1.31 -5.43
CA LEU A 140 -0.05 0.05 -5.03
C LEU A 140 -1.39 0.28 -4.34
N ASP A 141 -2.15 -0.79 -4.21
CA ASP A 141 -3.40 -0.78 -3.44
C ASP A 141 -3.08 -0.52 -1.96
N GLU A 142 -3.91 0.31 -1.33
CA GLU A 142 -3.73 0.70 0.06
C GLU A 142 -3.93 -0.49 1.01
N ILE A 143 -2.99 -0.66 1.94
CA ILE A 143 -3.12 -1.65 3.03
C ILE A 143 -3.69 -0.97 4.27
N ASN A 144 -4.83 -1.46 4.73
CA ASN A 144 -5.47 -1.03 5.97
C ASN A 144 -5.00 -1.86 7.16
N VAL A 145 -4.44 -1.20 8.18
CA VAL A 145 -3.98 -1.81 9.42
C VAL A 145 -4.83 -1.27 10.57
N TYR A 146 -5.63 -2.14 11.18
CA TYR A 146 -6.57 -1.75 12.23
C TYR A 146 -5.95 -1.89 13.64
N GLY A 147 -6.12 -0.85 14.45
CA GLY A 147 -5.79 -0.82 15.88
C GLY A 147 -7.00 -0.41 16.71
N ASN A 148 -6.90 -0.56 18.03
CA ASN A 148 -7.99 -0.18 18.93
C ASN A 148 -7.52 0.26 20.31
N ASN A 149 -8.24 1.16 20.95
CA ASN A 149 -7.83 1.75 22.24
C ASN A 149 -8.31 0.97 23.48
N VAL A 150 -9.06 -0.13 23.30
CA VAL A 150 -9.65 -0.91 24.41
C VAL A 150 -9.02 -2.29 24.59
N ASN A 151 -8.98 -2.76 25.83
CA ASN A 151 -8.64 -4.15 26.14
C ASN A 151 -9.79 -5.09 25.73
N SER A 152 -9.52 -6.38 25.51
CA SER A 152 -10.50 -7.40 25.13
C SER A 152 -11.70 -7.45 26.09
N LYS A 153 -11.47 -7.29 27.40
CA LYS A 153 -12.53 -7.24 28.42
C LYS A 153 -13.45 -6.04 28.24
N GLU A 154 -12.90 -4.86 27.97
CA GLU A 154 -13.68 -3.64 27.75
C GLU A 154 -14.47 -3.71 26.44
N ARG A 155 -13.94 -4.37 25.40
CA ARG A 155 -14.66 -4.60 24.14
C ARG A 155 -15.95 -5.40 24.34
N ILE A 156 -15.90 -6.46 25.15
CA ILE A 156 -17.08 -7.29 25.46
C ILE A 156 -18.10 -6.46 26.25
N LEU A 157 -17.65 -5.71 27.26
CA LEU A 157 -18.54 -4.86 28.05
C LEU A 157 -19.19 -3.74 27.22
N SER A 158 -18.49 -3.17 26.25
CA SER A 158 -19.05 -2.20 25.31
C SER A 158 -20.07 -2.81 24.34
N ALA A 159 -19.96 -4.11 24.03
CA ALA A 159 -20.90 -4.82 23.17
C ALA A 159 -22.17 -5.26 23.93
N ASP A 160 -22.02 -5.64 25.20
CA ASP A 160 -23.12 -6.11 26.06
C ASP A 160 -23.93 -4.97 26.72
N GLY A 161 -23.46 -3.72 26.63
CA GLY A 161 -24.12 -2.53 27.19
C GLY A 161 -25.29 -1.97 26.37
N TYR A 162 -25.83 -2.77 25.43
CA TYR A 162 -26.94 -2.43 24.54
C TYR A 162 -28.15 -3.34 24.76
#